data_AF-A0A661Q7K1-F1
#
_entry.id   AF-A0A661Q7K1-F1
#
_cell.length_a   1.000
_cell.length_b   1.000
_cell.length_c   1.000
_cell.angle_alpha   90.00
_cell.angle_beta   90.00
_cell.angle_gamma   90.00
#
_symmetry.space_group_name_H-M   'P 1'
#
loop_
_entity.id
_entity.type
_entity.pdbx_description
1 polymer ?
#
loop_
_entity_poly.entity_id
_entity_poly.type
_entity_poly.pdbx_seq_one_letter_code
_entity_poly.pdbx_strand_id
1 'polypeptide(L)'
;MFSFFANFKRARNLARLKDKNFKFLFDEDQSGEYVVFDTETTGLNPKNDEILSIGAVKIKDNKILTSQTFEVYIKNSCEISSKSIEIHRIRPCDLEDAKTTEVAIKEFLNFIGSRPLIGYYLEFDISMINKYT
;
A
#
# COMPACT_ATOMS: atom_id res chain seq x y z
N MET A 1 9.78 4.15 27.08
CA MET A 1 10.69 4.88 26.18
C MET A 1 10.29 4.73 24.70
N PHE A 2 10.04 3.51 24.19
CA PHE A 2 9.59 3.28 22.79
C PHE A 2 8.25 3.95 22.42
N SER A 3 7.25 3.93 23.29
CA SER A 3 5.94 4.55 23.05
C SER A 3 6.00 6.08 22.85
N PHE A 4 6.92 6.77 23.53
CA PHE A 4 7.06 8.23 23.42
C PHE A 4 7.51 8.67 22.02
N PHE A 5 8.51 7.99 21.44
CA PHE A 5 8.98 8.26 20.09
C PHE A 5 7.93 7.91 19.02
N ALA A 6 7.21 6.80 19.21
CA ALA A 6 6.12 6.41 18.31
C ALA A 6 5.01 7.47 18.31
N ASN A 7 4.62 7.98 19.48
CA ASN A 7 3.62 9.04 19.62
C ASN A 7 4.07 10.35 18.96
N PHE A 8 5.33 10.74 19.11
CA PHE A 8 5.87 11.93 18.44
C PHE A 8 5.89 11.76 16.91
N LYS A 9 6.32 10.60 16.41
CA LYS A 9 6.30 10.28 14.97
C LYS A 9 4.86 10.32 14.42
N ARG A 10 3.90 9.75 15.15
CA ARG A 10 2.46 9.79 14.83
C ARG A 10 1.94 11.22 14.75
N ALA A 11 2.18 12.03 15.79
CA ALA A 11 1.76 13.43 15.82
C ALA A 11 2.35 14.25 14.66
N ARG A 12 3.65 14.06 14.38
CA ARG A 12 4.33 14.72 13.26
C ARG A 12 3.77 14.29 11.91
N ASN A 13 3.53 13.01 11.70
CA ASN A 13 2.97 12.50 10.44
C ASN A 13 1.54 12.99 10.24
N LEU A 14 0.71 12.99 11.29
CA LEU A 14 -0.64 13.52 11.27
C LEU A 14 -0.66 15.02 10.94
N ALA A 15 0.27 15.80 11.49
CA ALA A 15 0.39 17.24 11.19
C ALA A 15 0.78 17.52 9.73
N ARG A 16 1.39 16.55 9.05
CA ARG A 16 1.82 16.65 7.63
C ARG A 16 0.84 16.00 6.66
N LEU A 17 -0.26 15.42 7.16
CA LEU A 17 -1.26 14.77 6.32
C LEU A 17 -1.94 15.81 5.43
N LYS A 18 -1.85 15.62 4.10
CA LYS A 18 -2.43 16.55 3.12
C LYS A 18 -3.95 16.43 3.06
N ASP A 19 -4.44 15.19 2.94
CA ASP A 19 -5.88 14.90 2.93
C ASP A 19 -6.35 14.41 4.31
N LYS A 20 -7.15 15.24 4.98
CA LYS A 20 -7.71 14.95 6.30
C LYS A 20 -8.72 13.81 6.30
N ASN A 21 -9.25 13.39 5.15
CA ASN A 21 -10.12 12.23 5.04
C ASN A 21 -9.42 10.94 5.49
N PHE A 22 -8.08 10.89 5.43
CA PHE A 22 -7.28 9.74 5.87
C PHE A 22 -6.79 9.83 7.32
N LYS A 23 -7.37 10.73 8.13
CA LYS A 23 -7.01 10.86 9.55
C LYS A 23 -7.21 9.55 10.34
N PHE A 24 -8.19 8.73 9.94
CA PHE A 24 -8.49 7.44 10.57
C PHE A 24 -7.32 6.44 10.52
N LEU A 25 -6.38 6.58 9.57
CA LEU A 25 -5.16 5.78 9.50
C LEU A 25 -4.28 5.97 10.75
N PHE A 26 -4.49 7.06 11.48
CA PHE A 26 -3.78 7.38 12.70
C PHE A 26 -4.61 7.11 13.95
N ASP A 27 -5.73 6.38 13.89
CA ASP A 27 -6.47 6.00 15.09
C ASP A 27 -5.72 4.91 15.87
N GLU A 28 -6.12 4.67 17.12
CA GLU A 28 -5.59 3.53 17.86
C GLU A 28 -6.22 2.24 17.31
N ASP A 29 -5.39 1.31 16.83
CA ASP A 29 -5.86 -0.02 16.45
C ASP A 29 -6.00 -0.92 17.69
N GLN A 30 -7.19 -1.52 17.84
CA GLN A 30 -7.51 -2.48 18.90
C GLN A 30 -7.94 -3.84 18.32
N SER A 31 -7.79 -4.02 17.01
CA SER A 31 -8.28 -5.22 16.32
C SER A 31 -7.44 -6.47 16.59
N GLY A 32 -6.16 -6.28 16.94
CA GLY A 32 -5.15 -7.35 17.00
C GLY A 32 -4.80 -7.88 15.61
N GLU A 33 -5.15 -7.14 14.55
CA GLU A 33 -4.88 -7.51 13.16
C GLU A 33 -3.62 -6.80 12.66
N TYR A 34 -2.89 -7.49 11.79
CA TYR A 34 -1.82 -6.93 11.00
C TYR A 34 -2.23 -6.98 9.53
N VAL A 35 -1.70 -6.07 8.72
CA VAL A 35 -1.87 -6.14 7.27
C VAL A 35 -0.52 -6.38 6.63
N VAL A 36 -0.42 -7.49 5.90
CA VAL A 36 0.70 -7.73 4.98
C VAL A 36 0.31 -7.14 3.64
N PHE A 37 1.19 -6.35 3.02
CA PHE A 37 0.97 -5.89 1.66
C PHE A 37 2.26 -5.81 0.86
N ASP A 38 2.11 -5.84 -0.46
CA ASP A 38 3.17 -5.79 -1.45
C ASP A 38 2.68 -5.05 -2.69
N THR A 39 3.61 -4.45 -3.42
CA THR A 39 3.33 -3.71 -4.65
C THR A 39 4.15 -4.22 -5.82
N GLU A 40 3.49 -4.46 -6.95
CA GLU A 40 4.19 -4.66 -8.22
C GLU A 40 4.24 -3.35 -8.97
N THR A 41 5.39 -3.04 -9.56
CA THR A 41 5.67 -1.70 -10.10
C THR A 41 6.33 -1.78 -11.48
N THR A 42 6.36 -0.67 -12.20
CA THR A 42 7.09 -0.57 -13.48
C THR A 42 8.61 -0.65 -13.31
N GLY A 43 9.10 -0.46 -12.08
CA GLY A 43 10.52 -0.42 -11.72
C GLY A 43 10.74 -0.04 -10.24
N LEU A 44 12.00 0.08 -9.83
CA LEU A 44 12.40 0.19 -8.43
C LEU A 44 12.70 1.62 -7.95
N ASN A 45 12.32 2.66 -8.70
CA ASN A 45 12.52 4.05 -8.34
C ASN A 45 11.20 4.72 -7.96
N PRO A 46 10.91 4.92 -6.65
CA PRO A 46 9.63 5.49 -6.20
C PRO A 46 9.33 6.91 -6.67
N LYS A 47 10.31 7.63 -7.23
CA LYS A 47 10.06 8.96 -7.81
C LYS A 47 9.43 8.84 -9.19
N ASN A 48 9.92 7.91 -10.01
CA ASN A 48 9.63 7.85 -11.44
C ASN A 48 8.70 6.69 -11.79
N ASP A 49 8.84 5.55 -11.12
CA ASP A 49 8.07 4.35 -11.39
C ASP A 49 6.66 4.41 -10.81
N GLU A 50 5.77 3.62 -11.39
CA GLU A 50 4.35 3.57 -11.06
C GLU A 50 3.97 2.20 -10.49
N ILE A 51 2.92 2.19 -9.67
CA ILE A 51 2.32 0.95 -9.16
C ILE A 51 1.45 0.34 -10.25
N LEU A 52 1.62 -0.96 -10.49
CA LEU A 52 0.82 -1.79 -11.39
C LEU A 52 -0.22 -2.61 -10.63
N SER A 53 0.11 -3.09 -9.43
CA SER A 53 -0.84 -3.76 -8.55
C SER A 53 -0.51 -3.58 -7.08
N ILE A 54 -1.52 -3.75 -6.24
CA ILE A 54 -1.37 -3.85 -4.78
C ILE A 54 -2.05 -5.14 -4.34
N GLY A 55 -1.30 -5.99 -3.64
CA GLY A 55 -1.81 -7.17 -2.96
C GLY A 55 -1.73 -6.98 -1.46
N ALA A 56 -2.79 -7.31 -0.72
CA ALA A 56 -2.78 -7.25 0.73
C ALA A 56 -3.67 -8.32 1.38
N VAL A 57 -3.31 -8.73 2.59
CA VAL A 57 -4.10 -9.68 3.39
C VAL A 57 -3.98 -9.37 4.87
N LYS A 58 -5.06 -9.59 5.62
CA LYS A 58 -5.04 -9.48 7.07
C LYS A 58 -4.54 -10.75 7.73
N ILE A 59 -3.77 -10.56 8.80
CA ILE A 59 -3.32 -11.62 9.70
C ILE A 59 -3.85 -11.32 11.09
N LYS A 60 -4.35 -12.36 11.77
CA LYS A 60 -4.77 -12.28 13.18
C LYS A 60 -4.46 -13.59 13.87
N ASP A 61 -3.93 -13.53 15.10
CA ASP A 61 -3.64 -14.71 15.92
C ASP A 61 -2.83 -15.79 15.17
N ASN A 62 -1.78 -15.37 14.45
CA ASN A 62 -0.94 -16.22 13.59
C ASN A 62 -1.69 -16.96 12.46
N LYS A 63 -2.82 -16.43 12.01
CA LYS A 63 -3.60 -16.98 10.88
C LYS A 63 -3.73 -15.95 9.77
N ILE A 64 -3.54 -16.40 8.54
CA ILE A 64 -3.84 -15.63 7.34
C ILE A 64 -5.35 -15.67 7.11
N LEU A 65 -6.00 -14.52 7.11
CA LEU A 65 -7.43 -14.40 6.89
C LEU A 65 -7.70 -14.29 5.38
N THR A 66 -7.67 -15.42 4.68
CA THR A 66 -7.76 -15.48 3.20
C THR A 66 -9.07 -14.91 2.63
N SER A 67 -10.13 -14.82 3.42
CA SER A 67 -11.38 -14.14 3.04
C SER A 67 -11.31 -12.61 3.16
N GLN A 68 -10.25 -12.08 3.75
CA GLN A 68 -9.99 -10.66 3.93
C GLN A 68 -8.72 -10.27 3.17
N THR A 69 -8.76 -10.47 1.87
CA THR A 69 -7.73 -10.04 0.92
C THR A 69 -8.16 -8.78 0.18
N PHE A 70 -7.18 -8.05 -0.30
CA PHE A 70 -7.33 -6.94 -1.22
C PHE A 70 -6.36 -7.16 -2.37
N GLU A 71 -6.87 -7.10 -3.59
CA GLU A 71 -6.08 -7.15 -4.80
C GLU A 71 -6.64 -6.12 -5.77
N VAL A 72 -5.77 -5.31 -6.35
CA VAL A 72 -6.16 -4.31 -7.33
C VAL A 72 -5.07 -4.16 -8.38
N TYR A 73 -5.48 -4.09 -9.64
CA TYR A 73 -4.65 -3.63 -10.74
C TYR A 73 -4.88 -2.13 -10.98
N ILE A 74 -3.82 -1.41 -11.30
CA ILE A 74 -3.80 0.03 -11.43
C ILE A 74 -3.36 0.42 -12.84
N LYS A 75 -4.13 1.34 -13.46
CA LYS A 75 -3.76 1.93 -14.75
C LYS A 75 -2.44 2.66 -14.62
N ASN A 76 -1.51 2.32 -15.49
CA ASN A 76 -0.23 2.98 -15.65
C ASN A 76 -0.24 3.92 -16.86
N SER A 77 0.63 4.91 -16.83
CA SER A 77 0.84 5.88 -17.91
C SER A 77 2.12 5.61 -18.72
N CYS A 78 3.01 4.75 -18.21
CA CYS A 78 4.32 4.46 -18.76
C CYS A 78 4.42 3.05 -19.34
N GLU A 79 5.28 2.83 -20.35
CA GLU A 79 5.54 1.48 -20.86
C GLU A 79 6.13 0.57 -19.78
N ILE A 80 5.66 -0.68 -19.73
CA ILE A 80 6.17 -1.70 -18.82
C ILE A 80 7.32 -2.42 -19.53
N SER A 81 8.52 -2.38 -18.93
CA SER A 81 9.68 -3.06 -19.51
C SER A 81 9.50 -4.58 -19.50
N SER A 82 10.00 -5.27 -20.52
CA SER A 82 9.96 -6.74 -20.59
C SER A 82 10.59 -7.42 -19.37
N LYS A 83 11.66 -6.84 -18.82
CA LYS A 83 12.32 -7.31 -17.60
C LYS A 83 11.40 -7.25 -16.39
N SER A 84 10.57 -6.21 -16.27
CA SER A 84 9.57 -6.10 -15.20
C SER A 84 8.50 -7.18 -15.36
N ILE A 85 7.98 -7.34 -16.59
CA ILE A 85 6.99 -8.38 -16.92
C ILE A 85 7.53 -9.79 -16.61
N GLU A 86 8.82 -10.05 -16.83
CA GLU A 86 9.44 -11.34 -16.49
C GLU A 86 9.43 -11.65 -14.99
N ILE A 87 9.42 -10.61 -14.14
CA ILE A 87 9.41 -10.74 -12.68
C ILE A 87 7.96 -10.93 -12.19
N HIS A 88 7.12 -9.92 -12.40
CA HIS A 88 5.79 -9.85 -11.79
C HIS A 88 4.66 -10.43 -12.66
N ARG A 89 4.94 -10.74 -13.94
CA ARG A 89 4.00 -11.38 -14.89
C ARG A 89 2.75 -10.57 -15.25
N ILE A 90 2.74 -9.28 -14.93
CA ILE A 90 1.67 -8.34 -15.32
C ILE A 90 2.00 -7.75 -16.67
N ARG A 91 1.12 -7.92 -17.65
CA ARG A 91 1.26 -7.41 -19.01
C ARG A 91 0.32 -6.23 -19.22
N PRO A 92 0.54 -5.41 -20.27
CA PRO A 92 -0.36 -4.31 -20.59
C PRO A 92 -1.83 -4.74 -20.74
N CYS A 93 -2.11 -5.92 -21.30
CA CYS A 93 -3.47 -6.45 -21.45
C CYS A 93 -4.15 -6.76 -20.11
N ASP A 94 -3.38 -7.06 -19.07
CA ASP A 94 -3.92 -7.34 -17.72
C ASP A 94 -4.38 -6.05 -17.02
N LEU A 95 -4.07 -4.88 -17.59
CA LEU A 95 -4.37 -3.54 -17.04
C LEU A 95 -5.45 -2.77 -17.82
N GLU A 96 -6.05 -3.35 -18.86
CA GLU A 96 -7.05 -2.66 -19.70
C GLU A 96 -8.24 -2.15 -18.87
N ASP A 97 -8.74 -2.98 -17.96
CA ASP A 97 -9.86 -2.69 -17.05
C ASP A 97 -9.41 -2.26 -15.63
N ALA A 98 -8.12 -1.95 -15.46
CA ALA A 98 -7.56 -1.57 -14.16
C ALA A 98 -8.20 -0.30 -13.59
N LYS A 99 -8.12 -0.12 -12.27
CA LYS A 99 -8.63 1.09 -11.60
C LYS A 99 -7.67 2.26 -11.82
N THR A 100 -8.18 3.48 -11.73
CA THR A 100 -7.29 4.66 -11.64
C THR A 100 -6.52 4.62 -10.33
N THR A 101 -5.33 5.22 -10.32
CA THR A 101 -4.48 5.25 -9.13
C THR A 101 -5.18 5.88 -7.92
N GLU A 102 -5.92 6.98 -8.12
CA GLU A 102 -6.67 7.63 -7.05
C GLU A 102 -7.67 6.68 -6.37
N VAL A 103 -8.45 5.94 -7.16
CA VAL A 103 -9.45 5.01 -6.64
C VAL A 103 -8.77 3.85 -5.91
N ALA A 104 -7.75 3.25 -6.52
CA ALA A 104 -7.03 2.12 -5.94
C ALA A 104 -6.35 2.47 -4.61
N ILE A 105 -5.66 3.62 -4.54
CA ILE A 105 -5.01 4.08 -3.31
C ILE A 105 -6.06 4.35 -2.23
N LYS A 106 -7.16 5.02 -2.55
CA LYS A 106 -8.23 5.27 -1.58
C LYS A 106 -8.81 3.98 -1.01
N GLU A 107 -9.09 2.99 -1.86
CA GLU A 107 -9.60 1.69 -1.41
C GLU A 107 -8.58 0.94 -0.56
N PHE A 108 -7.30 0.95 -0.95
CA PHE A 108 -6.21 0.33 -0.18
C PHE A 108 -6.08 0.97 1.21
N LEU A 109 -6.06 2.31 1.31
CA LEU A 109 -5.98 3.01 2.58
C LEU A 109 -7.17 2.68 3.50
N ASN A 110 -8.38 2.54 2.94
CA ASN A 110 -9.54 2.09 3.69
C ASN A 110 -9.42 0.63 4.15
N PHE A 111 -8.87 -0.25 3.31
CA PHE A 111 -8.65 -1.65 3.65
C PHE A 111 -7.67 -1.81 4.82
N ILE A 112 -6.55 -1.09 4.81
CA ILE A 112 -5.54 -1.18 5.86
C ILE A 112 -6.03 -0.54 7.18
N GLY A 113 -6.71 0.61 7.11
CA GLY A 113 -7.06 1.36 8.31
C GLY A 113 -5.83 1.77 9.14
N SER A 114 -5.97 1.81 10.46
CA SER A 114 -4.86 2.11 11.38
C SER A 114 -4.00 0.89 11.75
N ARG A 115 -4.20 -0.26 11.10
CA ARG A 115 -3.52 -1.51 11.45
C ARG A 115 -2.01 -1.43 11.19
N PRO A 116 -1.18 -2.07 12.02
CA PRO A 116 0.24 -2.21 11.73
C PRO A 116 0.48 -2.93 10.40
N LEU A 117 1.43 -2.42 9.63
CA LEU A 117 1.81 -2.95 8.32
C LEU A 117 3.03 -3.87 8.43
N ILE A 118 3.03 -4.94 7.65
CA ILE A 118 4.10 -5.94 7.58
C ILE A 118 4.45 -6.14 6.10
N GLY A 119 5.73 -6.32 5.80
CA GLY A 119 6.19 -6.69 4.47
C GLY A 119 7.70 -6.92 4.45
N TYR A 120 8.20 -7.44 3.34
CA TYR A 120 9.63 -7.61 3.11
C TYR A 120 10.16 -6.35 2.42
N TYR A 121 11.12 -5.65 3.05
CA TYR A 121 11.60 -4.36 2.57
C TYR A 121 10.49 -3.30 2.39
N LEU A 122 9.57 -3.30 3.36
CA LEU A 122 8.33 -2.52 3.40
C LEU A 122 8.51 -1.02 3.15
N GLU A 123 9.70 -0.46 3.41
CA GLU A 123 10.01 0.93 3.13
C GLU A 123 9.81 1.29 1.65
N PHE A 124 10.05 0.36 0.73
CA PHE A 124 9.81 0.55 -0.70
C PHE A 124 8.33 0.71 -1.00
N ASP A 125 7.50 -0.26 -0.60
CA ASP A 125 6.06 -0.25 -0.85
C ASP A 125 5.38 0.97 -0.20
N ILE A 126 5.79 1.31 1.03
CA ILE A 126 5.33 2.52 1.71
C ILE A 126 5.72 3.78 0.91
N SER A 127 6.92 3.82 0.33
CA SER A 127 7.34 4.95 -0.51
C SER A 127 6.52 5.03 -1.79
N MET A 128 6.18 3.90 -2.41
CA MET A 128 5.31 3.84 -3.59
C MET A 128 3.91 4.37 -3.26
N ILE A 129 3.30 3.93 -2.16
CA ILE A 129 1.96 4.40 -1.74
C ILE A 129 1.99 5.90 -1.41
N ASN A 130 2.99 6.37 -0.65
CA ASN A 130 3.08 7.76 -0.23
C ASN A 130 3.27 8.76 -1.39
N LYS A 131 3.70 8.29 -2.58
CA LYS A 131 3.74 9.11 -3.81
C LYS A 131 2.38 9.73 -4.13
N TYR A 132 1.30 9.08 -3.72
CA TYR A 132 -0.08 9.43 -4.07
C TYR A 132 -0.88 10.06 -2.92
N THR A 133 -0.23 10.38 -1.78
CA THR A 133 -0.89 10.90 -0.57
C THR A 133 -0.26 12.16 0.04
#